data_AF-A0A8H7WM75-F1
#
_entry.id   AF-A0A8H7WM75-F1
#
_cell.length_a   1.000
_cell.length_b   1.000
_cell.length_c   1.000
_cell.angle_alpha   90.00
_cell.angle_beta   90.00
_cell.angle_gamma   90.00
#
_symmetry.space_group_name_H-M   'P 1'
#
loop_
_entity.id
_entity.type
_entity.pdbx_description
1 polymer ?
#
loop_
_entity_poly.entity_id
_entity_poly.type
_entity_poly.pdbx_seq_one_letter_code
_entity_poly.pdbx_strand_id
1 'polypeptide(L)'
;MPIGIGTVGNAQRQLNKYTHEFDNTEGFIAPADTKLPKEAVVSSLMDLAQFSKEHTELVKNGIANVVLQGGYRIINDKLVPDSAAANNRFDLEGAATFHQFMQDNKFPSTAWTKVAANATPIYSPLFEFLDETDHPLGHYLRSVQTSQELNFYARCCSDHPFAPQMTQDWAVKTKSQIEIVVHAYCPIYSIPK
;
A
#
# COMPACT_ATOMS: atom_id res chain seq x y z
N MET A 1 -18.40 0.02 -3.02
CA MET A 1 -16.99 -0.39 -3.02
C MET A 1 -16.26 0.57 -2.09
N PRO A 2 -15.72 0.14 -0.94
CA PRO A 2 -14.99 1.06 -0.07
C PRO A 2 -13.64 1.36 -0.72
N ILE A 3 -13.45 2.61 -1.12
CA ILE A 3 -12.15 3.17 -1.51
C ILE A 3 -11.71 4.02 -0.33
N GLY A 4 -10.57 3.66 0.26
CA GLY A 4 -9.85 4.52 1.18
C GLY A 4 -8.41 4.57 0.70
N ILE A 5 -7.91 5.77 0.49
CA ILE A 5 -6.56 6.04 0.00
C ILE A 5 -5.84 6.70 1.17
N GLY A 6 -4.80 6.05 1.69
CA GLY A 6 -3.85 6.69 2.58
C GLY A 6 -2.56 6.96 1.79
N THR A 7 -2.11 8.21 1.76
CA THR A 7 -0.81 8.60 1.19
C THR A 7 0.14 9.01 2.30
N VAL A 8 1.38 8.51 2.29
CA VAL A 8 2.49 9.20 2.97
C VAL A 8 3.07 10.22 1.98
N GLY A 9 2.76 11.49 2.19
CA GLY A 9 3.56 12.59 1.69
C GLY A 9 4.45 13.10 2.81
N ASN A 10 5.77 13.07 2.64
CA ASN A 10 6.66 13.90 3.46
C ASN A 10 6.18 15.36 3.30
N ALA A 11 5.76 15.99 4.40
CA ALA A 11 5.24 17.37 4.39
C ALA A 11 6.21 18.37 3.74
N GLN A 12 7.51 18.09 3.76
CA GLN A 12 8.54 18.92 3.13
C GLN A 12 8.75 18.62 1.64
N ARG A 13 8.27 17.49 1.11
CA ARG A 13 8.59 17.03 -0.26
C ARG A 13 7.48 17.27 -1.28
N GLN A 14 6.32 17.79 -0.87
CA GLN A 14 5.19 18.06 -1.77
C GLN A 14 4.96 19.53 -2.11
N LEU A 15 5.66 20.49 -1.49
CA LEU A 15 5.38 21.91 -1.76
C LEU A 15 5.80 22.41 -3.15
N ASN A 16 6.68 21.71 -3.88
CA ASN A 16 7.34 22.30 -5.06
C ASN A 16 7.09 21.60 -6.41
N LYS A 17 6.18 20.60 -6.53
CA LYS A 17 5.99 19.91 -7.83
C LYS A 17 4.57 19.66 -8.32
N TYR A 18 3.53 20.04 -7.59
CA TYR A 18 2.15 19.92 -8.06
C TYR A 18 1.33 21.16 -7.68
N THR A 19 1.69 22.31 -8.25
CA THR A 19 0.87 23.54 -8.23
C THR A 19 -0.19 23.52 -9.33
N HIS A 20 -0.86 22.40 -9.51
CA HIS A 20 -2.08 22.32 -10.31
C HIS A 20 -3.21 21.83 -9.42
N GLU A 21 -3.86 22.81 -8.80
CA GLU A 21 -5.31 22.86 -8.54
C GLU A 21 -5.93 21.63 -7.88
N PHE A 22 -5.75 21.51 -6.55
CA PHE A 22 -6.94 21.32 -5.72
C PHE A 22 -7.50 22.70 -5.46
N ASP A 23 -8.50 23.09 -6.26
CA ASP A 23 -9.26 24.29 -6.03
C ASP A 23 -9.93 24.20 -4.65
N ASN A 24 -9.51 25.08 -3.74
CA ASN A 24 -10.04 25.20 -2.39
C ASN A 24 -11.37 25.95 -2.36
N THR A 25 -12.07 26.09 -3.49
CA THR A 25 -13.45 26.59 -3.51
C THR A 25 -14.41 25.50 -3.05
N GLU A 26 -14.85 25.63 -1.79
CA GLU A 26 -16.18 25.31 -1.27
C GLU A 26 -16.89 24.07 -1.85
N GLY A 27 -16.83 22.95 -1.12
CA GLY A 27 -17.75 21.83 -1.37
C GLY A 27 -17.44 20.48 -0.73
N PHE A 28 -16.30 20.30 -0.03
CA PHE A 28 -15.87 18.99 0.47
C PHE A 28 -16.02 18.77 1.99
N ILE A 29 -16.91 19.52 2.66
CA ILE A 29 -17.33 19.19 4.03
C ILE A 29 -18.69 18.52 3.94
N ALA A 30 -18.72 17.21 4.18
CA ALA A 30 -19.95 16.46 4.28
C ALA A 30 -20.82 17.05 5.43
N PRO A 31 -22.15 17.18 5.24
CA PRO A 31 -23.07 17.54 6.31
C PRO A 31 -22.86 16.68 7.57
N ALA A 32 -23.08 17.25 8.75
CA ALA A 32 -22.81 16.60 10.05
C ALA A 32 -23.57 15.28 10.27
N ASP A 33 -24.64 15.04 9.52
CA ASP A 33 -25.46 13.82 9.52
C ASP A 33 -25.03 12.77 8.48
N THR A 34 -23.98 13.05 7.71
CA THR A 34 -23.44 12.09 6.72
C THR A 34 -22.76 10.95 7.46
N LYS A 35 -23.37 9.76 7.39
CA LYS A 35 -22.69 8.52 7.81
C LYS A 35 -21.45 8.32 6.95
N LEU A 36 -20.26 8.38 7.55
CA LEU A 36 -19.02 8.16 6.81
C LEU A 36 -19.02 6.72 6.26
N PRO A 37 -18.67 6.52 4.98
CA PRO A 37 -18.46 5.18 4.46
C PRO A 37 -17.30 4.50 5.18
N LYS A 38 -17.25 3.16 5.10
CA LYS A 38 -16.18 2.33 5.70
C LYS A 38 -14.80 2.93 5.43
N GLU A 39 -14.01 3.12 6.48
CA GLU A 39 -12.65 3.62 6.35
C GLU A 39 -11.71 2.48 5.95
N ALA A 40 -10.97 2.69 4.86
CA ALA A 40 -9.94 1.77 4.40
C ALA A 40 -8.58 2.47 4.46
N VAL A 41 -7.66 1.85 5.20
CA VAL A 41 -6.32 2.38 5.41
C VAL A 41 -5.33 1.60 4.56
N VAL A 42 -4.73 2.28 3.60
CA VAL A 42 -3.72 1.71 2.67
C VAL A 42 -2.33 2.28 2.97
N SER A 43 -2.13 2.87 4.16
CA SER A 43 -0.90 3.57 4.55
C SER A 43 -0.56 3.40 6.03
N SER A 44 0.48 4.11 6.49
CA SER A 44 0.84 4.22 7.91
C SER A 44 -0.34 4.68 8.77
N LEU A 45 -0.36 4.23 10.04
CA LEU A 45 -1.40 4.56 11.02
C LEU A 45 -1.12 5.82 11.84
N MET A 46 -0.01 6.53 11.57
CA MET A 46 0.41 7.71 12.33
C MET A 46 -0.68 8.78 12.43
N ASP A 47 -1.22 9.24 11.30
CA ASP A 47 -2.23 10.31 11.28
C ASP A 47 -3.54 9.88 11.96
N LEU A 48 -3.93 8.61 11.80
CA LEU A 48 -5.11 8.06 12.46
C LEU A 48 -4.92 7.90 13.97
N ALA A 49 -3.71 7.53 14.41
CA ALA A 49 -3.37 7.46 15.81
C ALA A 49 -3.45 8.85 16.47
N GLN A 50 -3.01 9.89 15.77
CA GLN A 50 -3.13 11.26 16.25
C GLN A 50 -4.59 11.76 16.20
N PHE A 51 -5.26 11.61 15.07
CA PHE A 51 -6.65 12.05 14.88
C PHE A 51 -7.62 11.38 15.86
N SER A 52 -7.44 10.09 16.13
CA SER A 52 -8.26 9.35 17.11
C SER A 52 -8.10 9.84 18.54
N LYS A 53 -6.92 10.34 18.92
CA LYS A 53 -6.67 10.99 20.21
C LYS A 53 -7.31 12.38 20.28
N GLU A 54 -7.13 13.18 19.25
CA GLU A 54 -7.57 14.59 19.22
C GLU A 54 -9.10 14.71 19.04
N HIS A 55 -9.70 13.77 18.32
CA HIS A 55 -11.09 13.82 17.89
C HIS A 55 -11.86 12.53 18.19
N THR A 56 -11.63 11.93 19.36
CA THR A 56 -12.19 10.64 19.79
C THR A 56 -13.70 10.49 19.52
N GLU A 57 -14.52 11.46 19.90
CA GLU A 57 -15.98 11.35 19.74
C GLU A 57 -16.41 11.44 18.26
N LEU A 58 -15.68 12.18 17.42
CA LEU A 58 -15.96 12.20 15.98
C LEU A 58 -15.68 10.84 15.36
N VAL A 59 -14.56 10.23 15.73
CA VAL A 59 -14.14 8.91 15.23
C VAL A 59 -15.11 7.82 15.69
N LYS A 60 -15.53 7.84 16.97
CA LYS A 60 -16.52 6.90 17.52
C LYS A 60 -17.87 6.96 16.85
N ASN A 61 -18.35 8.18 16.55
CA ASN A 61 -19.67 8.36 15.97
C ASN A 61 -19.65 8.29 14.44
N GLY A 62 -18.49 8.53 13.82
CA GLY A 62 -18.32 8.55 12.37
C GLY A 62 -18.00 7.19 11.77
N ILE A 63 -17.27 6.32 12.47
CA ILE A 63 -16.75 5.08 11.88
C ILE A 63 -17.67 3.89 12.17
N ALA A 64 -18.08 3.21 11.11
CA ALA A 64 -18.81 1.94 11.21
C ALA A 64 -17.89 0.71 11.30
N ASN A 65 -16.71 0.74 10.67
CA ASN A 65 -15.78 -0.38 10.57
C ASN A 65 -14.40 0.12 10.13
N VAL A 66 -13.34 -0.56 10.55
CA VAL A 66 -11.95 -0.25 10.16
C VAL A 66 -11.40 -1.36 9.26
N VAL A 67 -10.96 -1.01 8.05
CA VAL A 67 -10.29 -1.95 7.14
C VAL A 67 -8.82 -1.57 7.02
N LEU A 68 -7.92 -2.50 7.35
CA LEU A 68 -6.47 -2.26 7.36
C LEU A 68 -5.77 -3.08 6.28
N GLN A 69 -4.94 -2.43 5.46
CA GLN A 69 -3.92 -3.12 4.67
C GLN A 69 -2.70 -3.34 5.57
N GLY A 70 -2.57 -4.55 6.12
CA GLY A 70 -1.62 -4.83 7.19
C GLY A 70 -1.98 -6.10 7.94
N GLY A 71 -1.64 -6.15 9.22
CA GLY A 71 -1.98 -7.28 10.08
C GLY A 71 -1.96 -6.90 11.55
N TYR A 72 -2.75 -7.61 12.35
CA TYR A 72 -2.67 -7.58 13.80
C TYR A 72 -2.89 -8.97 14.35
N ARG A 73 -2.53 -9.15 15.61
CA ARG A 73 -2.69 -10.39 16.36
C ARG A 73 -3.45 -10.10 17.64
N ILE A 74 -4.15 -11.09 18.14
CA ILE A 74 -4.73 -11.05 19.48
C ILE A 74 -3.75 -11.79 20.40
N ILE A 75 -3.14 -11.08 21.33
CA ILE A 75 -2.19 -11.62 22.30
C ILE A 75 -2.68 -11.23 23.69
N ASN A 76 -3.00 -12.22 24.54
CA ASN A 76 -3.57 -11.99 25.88
C ASN A 76 -4.76 -11.03 25.83
N ASP A 77 -5.71 -11.32 24.91
CA ASP A 77 -6.88 -10.50 24.62
C ASP A 77 -6.58 -9.07 24.14
N LYS A 78 -5.33 -8.71 23.85
CA LYS A 78 -4.97 -7.38 23.32
C LYS A 78 -4.77 -7.42 21.81
N LEU A 79 -5.26 -6.38 21.14
CA LEU A 79 -5.05 -6.15 19.72
C LEU A 79 -3.65 -5.55 19.50
N VAL A 80 -2.73 -6.35 18.97
CA VAL A 80 -1.32 -5.98 18.79
C VAL A 80 -0.99 -5.89 17.30
N PRO A 81 -0.43 -4.77 16.79
CA PRO A 81 -0.03 -4.66 15.39
C PRO A 81 1.04 -5.72 15.04
N ASP A 82 0.92 -6.35 13.87
CA ASP A 82 1.96 -7.24 13.36
C ASP A 82 3.13 -6.38 12.84
N SER A 83 4.28 -6.44 13.52
CA SER A 83 5.49 -5.69 13.17
C SER A 83 6.12 -6.12 11.83
N ALA A 84 5.74 -7.28 11.29
CA ALA A 84 6.16 -7.72 9.97
C ALA A 84 5.34 -7.06 8.83
N ALA A 85 4.20 -6.44 9.14
CA ALA A 85 3.41 -5.69 8.16
C ALA A 85 4.05 -4.32 7.90
N ALA A 86 4.28 -3.98 6.63
CA ALA A 86 5.00 -2.78 6.24
C ALA A 86 4.38 -1.48 6.79
N ASN A 87 3.05 -1.36 6.73
CA ASN A 87 2.33 -0.16 7.18
C ASN A 87 2.38 0.03 8.70
N ASN A 88 2.44 -1.06 9.48
CA ASN A 88 2.65 -0.98 10.92
C ASN A 88 4.10 -0.65 11.26
N ARG A 89 5.05 -1.24 10.53
CA ARG A 89 6.48 -1.07 10.82
C ARG A 89 6.96 0.37 10.60
N PHE A 90 6.32 1.11 9.70
CA PHE A 90 6.66 2.51 9.44
C PHE A 90 6.55 3.37 10.69
N ASP A 91 5.49 3.15 11.48
CA ASP A 91 5.28 3.77 12.78
C ASP A 91 4.58 2.76 13.71
N LEU A 92 5.40 1.97 14.42
CA LEU A 92 4.89 0.89 15.27
C LEU A 92 4.18 1.44 16.51
N GLU A 93 4.57 2.63 16.99
CA GLU A 93 3.96 3.29 18.13
C GLU A 93 2.58 3.85 17.78
N GLY A 94 2.46 4.54 16.64
CA GLY A 94 1.17 4.97 16.11
C GLY A 94 0.27 3.77 15.80
N ALA A 95 0.83 2.70 15.21
CA ALA A 95 0.08 1.47 15.01
C ALA A 95 -0.42 0.88 16.35
N ALA A 96 0.42 0.75 17.37
CA ALA A 96 0.01 0.22 18.67
C ALA A 96 -1.06 1.10 19.33
N THR A 97 -0.89 2.42 19.26
CA THR A 97 -1.86 3.40 19.75
C THR A 97 -3.22 3.21 19.09
N PHE A 98 -3.26 3.15 17.76
CA PHE A 98 -4.52 3.06 17.03
C PHE A 98 -5.20 1.70 17.25
N HIS A 99 -4.43 0.61 17.35
CA HIS A 99 -5.00 -0.71 17.68
C HIS A 99 -5.59 -0.76 19.10
N GLN A 100 -4.94 -0.12 20.07
CA GLN A 100 -5.49 0.03 21.41
C GLN A 100 -6.79 0.84 21.39
N PHE A 101 -6.79 1.98 20.69
CA PHE A 101 -7.99 2.80 20.51
C PHE A 101 -9.13 2.01 19.86
N MET A 102 -8.85 1.19 18.85
CA MET A 102 -9.85 0.33 18.22
C MET A 102 -10.45 -0.67 19.19
N GLN A 103 -9.60 -1.29 20.00
CA GLN A 103 -10.02 -2.28 20.99
C GLN A 103 -10.88 -1.64 22.09
N ASP A 104 -10.45 -0.49 22.63
CA ASP A 104 -11.15 0.20 23.73
C ASP A 104 -12.56 0.64 23.31
N ASN A 105 -12.70 1.08 22.05
CA ASN A 105 -13.96 1.53 21.48
C ASN A 105 -14.75 0.41 20.78
N LYS A 106 -14.24 -0.83 20.80
CA LYS A 106 -14.88 -2.01 20.23
C LYS A 106 -15.25 -1.85 18.76
N PHE A 107 -14.41 -1.18 17.97
CA PHE A 107 -14.68 -1.08 16.54
C PHE A 107 -14.57 -2.45 15.89
N PRO A 108 -15.55 -2.84 15.08
CA PRO A 108 -15.35 -3.90 14.11
C PRO A 108 -14.13 -3.55 13.25
N SER A 109 -13.27 -4.53 12.99
CA SER A 109 -12.11 -4.34 12.13
C SER A 109 -11.81 -5.57 11.29
N THR A 110 -11.15 -5.35 10.14
CA THR A 110 -10.70 -6.39 9.22
C THR A 110 -9.32 -6.04 8.69
N ALA A 111 -8.36 -6.96 8.84
CA ALA A 111 -7.02 -6.81 8.28
C ALA A 111 -6.82 -7.66 7.02
N TRP A 112 -6.36 -7.03 5.96
CA TRP A 112 -5.91 -7.66 4.72
C TRP A 112 -4.39 -7.76 4.71
N THR A 113 -3.89 -8.98 4.89
CA THR A 113 -2.45 -9.26 4.92
C THR A 113 -1.89 -9.47 3.51
N LYS A 114 -0.56 -9.53 3.40
CA LYS A 114 0.14 -9.90 2.15
C LYS A 114 -0.32 -11.24 1.56
N VAL A 115 -0.87 -12.15 2.38
CA VAL A 115 -1.35 -13.46 1.92
C VAL A 115 -2.55 -13.28 0.98
N ALA A 116 -3.44 -12.34 1.27
CA ALA A 116 -4.58 -12.05 0.41
C ALA A 116 -4.13 -11.51 -0.95
N ALA A 117 -3.18 -10.56 -0.95
CA ALA A 117 -2.60 -10.03 -2.18
C ALA A 117 -1.89 -11.11 -3.01
N ASN A 118 -1.20 -12.05 -2.36
CA ASN A 118 -0.54 -13.17 -3.02
C ASN A 118 -1.55 -14.19 -3.60
N ALA A 119 -2.73 -14.33 -2.99
CA ALA A 119 -3.78 -15.23 -3.48
C ALA A 119 -4.54 -14.65 -4.68
N THR A 120 -4.54 -13.33 -4.84
CA THR A 120 -5.19 -12.60 -5.94
C THR A 120 -4.18 -11.70 -6.66
N PRO A 121 -3.15 -12.28 -7.30
CA PRO A 121 -2.17 -11.50 -8.02
C PRO A 121 -2.82 -10.73 -9.17
N ILE A 122 -2.36 -9.50 -9.37
CA ILE A 122 -2.69 -8.69 -10.53
C ILE A 122 -1.56 -8.87 -11.55
N TYR A 123 -1.92 -9.17 -12.79
CA TYR A 123 -0.96 -9.47 -13.86
C TYR A 123 -0.84 -8.33 -14.87
N SER A 124 0.25 -8.33 -15.64
CA SER A 124 0.55 -7.37 -16.70
C SER A 124 -0.61 -7.09 -17.68
N PRO A 125 -1.44 -8.07 -18.08
CA PRO A 125 -2.58 -7.82 -18.96
C PRO A 125 -3.59 -6.79 -18.43
N LEU A 126 -3.74 -6.66 -17.10
CA LEU A 126 -4.59 -5.58 -16.56
C LEU A 126 -4.01 -4.20 -16.89
N PHE A 127 -2.69 -4.05 -16.76
CA PHE A 127 -2.03 -2.77 -17.02
C PHE A 127 -1.94 -2.46 -18.52
N GLU A 128 -1.77 -3.47 -19.37
CA GLU A 128 -1.95 -3.33 -20.83
C GLU A 128 -3.36 -2.86 -21.18
N PHE A 129 -4.38 -3.54 -20.64
CA PHE A 129 -5.76 -3.14 -20.86
C PHE A 129 -6.02 -1.69 -20.41
N LEU A 130 -5.51 -1.29 -19.24
CA LEU A 130 -5.66 0.09 -18.76
C LEU A 130 -4.93 1.10 -19.65
N ASP A 131 -3.75 0.76 -20.15
CA ASP A 131 -2.98 1.58 -21.11
C ASP A 131 -3.73 1.77 -22.43
N GLU A 132 -4.36 0.71 -22.94
CA GLU A 132 -5.16 0.71 -24.18
C GLU A 132 -6.44 1.55 -24.08
N THR A 133 -6.90 1.89 -22.87
CA THR A 133 -8.07 2.80 -22.71
C THR A 133 -7.79 4.24 -23.12
N ASP A 134 -6.52 4.60 -23.40
CA ASP A 134 -6.05 5.97 -23.68
C ASP A 134 -6.31 6.96 -22.51
N HIS A 135 -6.67 6.43 -21.33
CA HIS A 135 -6.84 7.24 -20.14
C HIS A 135 -5.45 7.58 -19.56
N PRO A 136 -5.15 8.85 -19.21
CA PRO A 136 -3.83 9.24 -18.70
C PRO A 136 -3.35 8.43 -17.48
N LEU A 137 -4.28 8.02 -16.61
CA LEU A 137 -3.98 7.14 -15.48
C LEU A 137 -3.57 5.72 -15.90
N GLY A 138 -4.10 5.20 -17.00
CA GLY A 138 -3.70 3.91 -17.57
C GLY A 138 -2.24 3.91 -17.98
N HIS A 139 -1.84 4.90 -18.78
CA HIS A 139 -0.44 5.12 -19.17
C HIS A 139 0.49 5.27 -17.97
N TYR A 140 0.06 6.07 -16.98
CA TYR A 140 0.84 6.25 -15.76
C TYR A 140 1.03 4.93 -14.99
N LEU A 141 -0.05 4.18 -14.76
CA LEU A 141 0.00 2.92 -14.02
C LEU A 141 0.84 1.87 -14.74
N ARG A 142 0.72 1.76 -16.07
CA ARG A 142 1.56 0.86 -16.88
C ARG A 142 3.04 1.24 -16.79
N SER A 143 3.35 2.52 -16.94
CA SER A 143 4.72 3.04 -16.83
C SER A 143 5.34 2.75 -15.45
N VAL A 144 4.59 3.00 -14.37
CA VAL A 144 5.03 2.72 -13.00
C VAL A 144 5.24 1.23 -12.78
N GLN A 145 4.30 0.38 -13.18
CA GLN A 145 4.40 -1.06 -13.03
C GLN A 145 5.63 -1.62 -13.77
N THR A 146 5.81 -1.27 -15.05
CA THR A 146 6.93 -1.74 -15.86
C THR A 146 8.27 -1.27 -15.27
N SER A 147 8.36 -0.01 -14.87
CA SER A 147 9.58 0.54 -14.27
C SER A 147 9.93 -0.16 -12.95
N GLN A 148 8.95 -0.42 -12.08
CA GLN A 148 9.17 -1.12 -10.82
C GLN A 148 9.64 -2.56 -11.04
N GLU A 149 9.04 -3.28 -11.99
CA GLU A 149 9.42 -4.66 -12.30
C GLU A 149 10.83 -4.77 -12.88
N LEU A 150 11.17 -3.91 -13.84
CA LEU A 150 12.51 -3.89 -14.43
C LEU A 150 13.57 -3.55 -13.39
N ASN A 151 13.34 -2.54 -12.56
CA ASN A 151 14.24 -2.17 -11.47
C ASN A 151 14.36 -3.30 -10.43
N PHE A 152 13.26 -3.97 -10.13
CA PHE A 152 13.25 -5.10 -9.20
C PHE A 152 14.09 -6.27 -9.74
N TYR A 153 13.86 -6.66 -10.99
CA TYR A 153 14.59 -7.74 -11.64
C TYR A 153 16.07 -7.42 -11.80
N ALA A 154 16.42 -6.22 -12.26
CA ALA A 154 17.81 -5.77 -12.37
C ALA A 154 18.56 -5.88 -11.03
N ARG A 155 17.89 -5.57 -9.92
CA ARG A 155 18.45 -5.71 -8.58
C ARG A 155 18.54 -7.17 -8.10
N CYS A 156 17.66 -8.05 -8.56
CA CYS A 156 17.80 -9.49 -8.29
C CYS A 156 18.98 -10.11 -9.05
N CYS A 157 19.37 -9.51 -10.18
CA CYS A 157 20.54 -9.90 -10.97
C CYS A 157 21.85 -9.26 -10.48
N SER A 158 21.81 -8.36 -9.48
CA SER A 158 23.01 -7.70 -8.96
C SER A 158 23.57 -8.41 -7.72
N ASP A 159 24.73 -7.95 -7.26
CA ASP A 159 25.36 -8.32 -5.99
C ASP A 159 24.67 -7.71 -4.75
N HIS A 160 23.64 -6.89 -4.95
CA HIS A 160 22.92 -6.16 -3.90
C HIS A 160 21.40 -6.35 -3.99
N PRO A 161 20.89 -7.59 -3.93
CA PRO A 161 19.46 -7.85 -3.97
C PRO A 161 18.73 -7.23 -2.77
N PHE A 162 17.42 -7.04 -2.88
CA PHE A 162 16.60 -6.49 -1.78
C PHE A 162 16.63 -7.35 -0.52
N ALA A 163 16.82 -8.66 -0.69
CA ALA A 163 17.11 -9.59 0.38
C ALA A 163 18.02 -10.71 -0.16
N PRO A 164 18.87 -11.34 0.66
CA PRO A 164 19.87 -12.31 0.19
C PRO A 164 19.30 -13.45 -0.67
N GLN A 165 18.07 -13.87 -0.40
CA GLN A 165 17.37 -14.93 -1.13
C GLN A 165 16.71 -14.48 -2.45
N MET A 166 16.58 -13.17 -2.70
CA MET A 166 15.92 -12.61 -3.88
C MET A 166 16.90 -12.53 -5.06
N THR A 167 17.42 -13.69 -5.48
CA THR A 167 18.30 -13.83 -6.63
C THR A 167 17.51 -13.82 -7.95
N GLN A 168 18.22 -13.77 -9.08
CA GLN A 168 17.62 -13.94 -10.41
C GLN A 168 16.74 -15.20 -10.49
N ASP A 169 17.24 -16.36 -10.07
CA ASP A 169 16.48 -17.62 -10.09
C ASP A 169 15.21 -17.56 -9.23
N TRP A 170 15.30 -16.89 -8.07
CA TRP A 170 14.15 -16.69 -7.21
C TRP A 170 13.11 -15.77 -7.87
N ALA A 171 13.56 -14.70 -8.52
CA ALA A 171 12.69 -13.75 -9.21
C ALA A 171 11.96 -14.44 -10.36
N VAL A 172 12.65 -15.24 -11.17
CA VAL A 172 12.00 -16.06 -12.21
C VAL A 172 10.95 -16.96 -11.55
N LYS A 173 11.32 -17.83 -10.61
CA LYS A 173 10.38 -18.79 -9.99
C LYS A 173 9.17 -18.15 -9.32
N THR A 174 9.32 -16.96 -8.73
CA THR A 174 8.29 -16.34 -7.89
C THR A 174 7.48 -15.27 -8.63
N LYS A 175 8.00 -14.73 -9.74
CA LYS A 175 7.37 -13.63 -10.50
C LYS A 175 7.12 -13.96 -11.98
N SER A 176 7.65 -15.05 -12.54
CA SER A 176 7.54 -15.37 -13.97
C SER A 176 6.21 -15.98 -14.43
N GLN A 177 5.09 -15.64 -13.80
CA GLN A 177 3.82 -15.62 -14.57
C GLN A 177 3.70 -14.35 -15.42
N ILE A 178 4.63 -13.42 -15.22
CA ILE A 178 4.96 -12.36 -16.15
C ILE A 178 5.73 -13.03 -17.29
N GLU A 179 5.23 -12.92 -18.53
CA GLU A 179 6.07 -12.95 -19.73
C GLU A 179 7.07 -11.79 -19.60
N ILE A 180 8.06 -11.95 -18.73
CA ILE A 180 9.26 -11.13 -18.77
C ILE A 180 9.84 -11.54 -20.10
N VAL A 181 9.74 -10.67 -21.09
CA VAL A 181 10.47 -10.78 -22.34
C VAL A 181 11.94 -10.96 -21.94
N VAL A 182 12.40 -12.22 -21.87
CA VAL A 182 13.77 -12.64 -21.49
C VAL A 182 14.77 -12.25 -22.60
N HIS A 183 14.46 -11.23 -23.38
CA HIS A 183 15.29 -10.74 -24.48
C HIS A 183 15.97 -9.39 -24.21
N ALA A 184 15.75 -8.78 -23.05
CA ALA A 184 16.34 -7.47 -22.76
C ALA A 184 17.28 -7.55 -21.53
N TYR A 185 18.58 -7.64 -21.83
CA TYR A 185 19.71 -7.20 -20.97
C TYR A 185 20.13 -8.04 -19.76
N CYS A 186 20.45 -9.31 -19.96
CA CYS A 186 21.54 -9.92 -19.20
C CYS A 186 22.49 -10.63 -20.19
N PRO A 187 23.71 -10.10 -20.46
CA PRO A 187 24.68 -10.86 -21.22
C PRO A 187 25.10 -12.04 -20.35
N ILE A 188 24.54 -13.21 -20.67
CA ILE A 188 25.08 -14.49 -20.21
C ILE A 188 26.48 -14.55 -20.82
N TYR A 189 27.51 -14.17 -20.06
CA TYR A 189 28.89 -14.43 -20.44
C TYR A 189 29.07 -15.94 -20.43
N SER A 190 28.95 -16.53 -21.61
CA SER A 190 29.40 -17.88 -21.91
C SER A 190 30.90 -17.96 -21.65
N ILE A 191 31.30 -18.70 -20.62
CA ILE A 191 32.69 -19.13 -20.44
C ILE A 191 32.93 -20.21 -21.51
N PRO A 192 33.87 -20.03 -22.46
CA PRO A 192 34.24 -21.09 -23.38
C PRO A 192 34.93 -22.21 -22.61
N LYS A 193 34.66 -23.46 -23.01
CA LYS A 193 35.41 -24.64 -22.55
C LYS A 193 36.85 -24.60 -23.03
#